data_AF-M6JW53-F1
#
_entry.id   AF-M6JW53-F1
#
_cell.length_a   1.000
_cell.length_b   1.000
_cell.length_c   1.000
_cell.angle_alpha   90.00
_cell.angle_beta   90.00
_cell.angle_gamma   90.00
#
_symmetry.space_group_name_H-M   'P 1'
#
loop_
_entity.id
_entity.type
_entity.pdbx_description
1 polymer ?
#
loop_
_entity_poly.entity_id
_entity_poly.type
_entity_poly.pdbx_seq_one_letter_code
_entity_poly.pdbx_strand_id
1 'polypeptide(L)'
;MRPALSSKEKLKVIKIYSSMEVFKELIKRCIDFEALRTFYKQIRESLEEIDPCELKIEDYYDLSLILNLVSRDHVSSLNHFYYTFAKCLIYNEFDEENVTSSEYLFSMFYYIRTKDASLIQRTLGDDYFSTDSFYEKFEQEVYAEDNYFDAHSSAYKLEIKFPNILIDANLMEMDQRLTSLLENLYIYRRTEGHEDLLKFQDSIICYMDISEEKGLEKFQTALRKYKKFHYADRYILKNAKNKIESLGISEKSKKYRDLSLKEFILKYRKNGSFSMWVKVLNYLRLSMYENRRIDIENIHLFWLMYHERKDYTVTNIDTALKAFEDKDLIKDIDSCRIIARTMSMSEKGIRHLFNDYIELHSPNILHTIERNFEFDEISVNWFQLPVIFMDSFSQNIFREAVSQLLRSNQVSRTLEVEEIEKVVSSKWNSTFSEIMKIYDFKVKINKDHKLVSKLEKIGFSLKFNEIKEKRESKIENESSLERFNQGILNGKDIEFIKESKLPISQVAGYGDGYYTVLSELDIFKAYEEDQVRANFQTILRSALLSKIGSISRFSNLYYFVGNVPKILIDYKIEQSMENLFASFCDFMDLSGLLPEKV
;
A
#
# COMPACT_ATOMS: atom_id res chain seq x y z
N MET A 1 -1.29 -8.63 41.18
CA MET A 1 -0.31 -7.71 40.56
C MET A 1 0.93 -8.51 40.20
N ARG A 2 1.18 -8.80 38.92
CA ARG A 2 2.52 -9.24 38.50
C ARG A 2 3.45 -8.02 38.64
N PRO A 3 4.67 -8.15 39.18
CA PRO A 3 5.59 -7.02 39.25
C PRO A 3 5.90 -6.56 37.83
N ALA A 4 5.86 -5.25 37.60
CA ALA A 4 6.34 -4.66 36.35
C ALA A 4 7.84 -4.99 36.20
N LEU A 5 8.27 -5.32 34.98
CA LEU A 5 9.68 -5.60 34.69
C LEU A 5 10.55 -4.40 35.11
N SER A 6 11.68 -4.66 35.75
CA SER A 6 12.70 -3.65 36.01
C SER A 6 13.29 -3.12 34.70
N SER A 7 13.86 -1.90 34.70
CA SER A 7 14.47 -1.33 33.49
C SER A 7 15.58 -2.21 32.91
N LYS A 8 16.32 -2.95 33.76
CA LYS A 8 17.33 -3.92 33.33
C LYS A 8 16.73 -5.14 32.62
N GLU A 9 15.56 -5.60 33.05
CA GLU A 9 14.83 -6.68 32.40
C GLU A 9 14.21 -6.20 31.08
N LYS A 10 13.60 -5.01 31.07
CA LYS A 10 13.10 -4.37 29.83
C LYS A 10 14.21 -4.23 28.79
N LEU A 11 15.39 -3.76 29.18
CA LEU A 11 16.55 -3.66 28.29
C LEU A 11 16.92 -4.99 27.65
N LYS A 12 16.93 -6.09 28.43
CA LYS A 12 17.22 -7.43 27.89
C LYS A 12 16.19 -7.86 26.85
N VAL A 13 14.91 -7.61 27.14
CA VAL A 13 13.81 -7.92 26.20
C VAL A 13 13.97 -7.08 24.93
N ILE A 14 14.17 -5.77 25.04
CA ILE A 14 14.34 -4.87 23.90
C ILE A 14 15.53 -5.32 23.04
N LYS A 15 16.70 -5.60 23.63
CA LYS A 15 17.88 -6.09 22.88
C LYS A 15 17.61 -7.37 22.08
N ILE A 16 16.77 -8.27 22.59
CA ILE A 16 16.42 -9.51 21.89
C ILE A 16 15.42 -9.24 20.77
N TYR A 17 14.34 -8.51 21.07
CA TYR A 17 13.20 -8.38 20.16
C TYR A 17 13.33 -7.21 19.18
N SER A 18 14.32 -6.34 19.36
CA SER A 18 14.74 -5.37 18.36
C SER A 18 15.47 -6.00 17.17
N SER A 19 15.78 -7.30 17.16
CA SER A 19 16.47 -7.96 16.03
C SER A 19 15.49 -8.44 14.95
N MET A 20 15.75 -8.10 13.69
CA MET A 20 14.97 -8.58 12.54
C MET A 20 15.03 -10.10 12.39
N GLU A 21 16.18 -10.72 12.65
CA GLU A 21 16.35 -12.18 12.66
C GLU A 21 15.44 -12.86 13.69
N VAL A 22 15.39 -12.32 14.92
CA VAL A 22 14.51 -12.83 15.97
C VAL A 22 13.05 -12.64 15.57
N PHE A 23 12.71 -11.49 14.97
CA PHE A 23 11.35 -11.21 14.49
C PHE A 23 10.90 -12.23 13.44
N LYS A 24 11.74 -12.55 12.44
CA LYS A 24 11.46 -13.56 11.41
C LYS A 24 11.09 -14.93 11.99
N GLU A 25 11.70 -15.33 13.10
CA GLU A 25 11.37 -16.57 13.78
C GLU A 25 10.14 -16.46 14.67
N LEU A 26 9.94 -15.30 15.31
CA LEU A 26 8.79 -15.04 16.18
C LEU A 26 7.48 -15.05 15.40
N ILE A 27 7.42 -14.35 14.26
CA ILE A 27 6.20 -14.23 13.45
C ILE A 27 5.73 -15.59 12.91
N LYS A 28 6.64 -16.52 12.61
CA LYS A 28 6.30 -17.89 12.18
C LYS A 28 5.58 -18.70 13.27
N ARG A 29 5.78 -18.35 14.54
CA ARG A 29 5.24 -19.07 15.71
C ARG A 29 4.02 -18.39 16.33
N CYS A 30 3.68 -17.19 15.86
CA CYS A 30 2.59 -16.40 16.42
C CYS A 30 1.40 -16.44 15.48
N ILE A 31 0.34 -17.17 15.88
CA ILE A 31 -0.92 -17.21 15.12
C ILE A 31 -1.73 -15.92 15.31
N ASP A 32 -1.56 -15.31 16.48
CA ASP A 32 -2.22 -14.08 16.91
C ASP A 32 -1.36 -12.86 16.53
N PHE A 33 -1.58 -12.35 15.33
CA PHE A 33 -0.86 -11.18 14.82
C PHE A 33 -1.10 -9.91 15.67
N GLU A 34 -2.30 -9.79 16.23
CA GLU A 34 -2.68 -8.68 17.12
C GLU A 34 -1.78 -8.64 18.36
N ALA A 35 -1.50 -9.81 18.97
CA ALA A 35 -0.58 -9.90 20.10
C ALA A 35 0.84 -9.44 19.76
N LEU A 36 1.33 -9.78 18.55
CA LEU A 36 2.64 -9.35 18.08
C LEU A 36 2.70 -7.82 17.94
N ARG A 37 1.65 -7.21 17.37
CA ARG A 37 1.53 -5.76 17.26
C ARG A 37 1.52 -5.09 18.63
N THR A 38 0.69 -5.57 19.56
CA THR A 38 0.63 -5.02 20.93
C THR A 38 2.00 -5.15 21.62
N PHE A 39 2.67 -6.29 21.47
CA PHE A 39 3.99 -6.53 22.03
C PHE A 39 5.03 -5.52 21.52
N TYR A 40 5.12 -5.31 20.20
CA TYR A 40 6.06 -4.33 19.65
C TYR A 40 5.73 -2.88 19.99
N LYS A 41 4.45 -2.55 20.18
CA LYS A 41 4.04 -1.25 20.75
C LYS A 41 4.59 -1.08 22.18
N GLN A 42 4.52 -2.12 23.02
CA GLN A 42 5.07 -2.09 24.38
C GLN A 42 6.61 -2.01 24.38
N ILE A 43 7.28 -2.66 23.43
CA ILE A 43 8.74 -2.52 23.22
C ILE A 43 9.08 -1.06 22.91
N ARG A 44 8.34 -0.43 21.98
CA ARG A 44 8.51 0.99 21.62
C ARG A 44 8.29 1.91 22.83
N GLU A 45 7.23 1.70 23.60
CA GLU A 45 6.94 2.47 24.82
C GLU A 45 8.05 2.32 25.87
N SER A 46 8.58 1.10 26.03
CA SER A 46 9.61 0.80 27.03
C SER A 46 10.94 1.49 26.75
N LEU A 47 11.18 2.01 25.53
CA LEU A 47 12.37 2.80 25.21
C LEU A 47 12.48 4.09 26.04
N GLU A 48 11.38 4.59 26.59
CA GLU A 48 11.37 5.80 27.44
C GLU A 48 12.25 5.64 28.69
N GLU A 49 12.39 4.41 29.20
CA GLU A 49 13.16 4.09 30.40
C GLU A 49 14.61 3.67 30.09
N ILE A 50 15.00 3.64 28.81
CA ILE A 50 16.29 3.11 28.36
C ILE A 50 17.21 4.25 27.92
N ASP A 51 18.45 4.24 28.42
CA ASP A 51 19.50 5.13 27.95
C ASP A 51 19.79 4.87 26.46
N PRO A 52 19.91 5.90 25.60
CA PRO A 52 20.09 5.68 24.16
C PRO A 52 21.34 4.86 23.83
N CYS A 53 22.40 4.98 24.63
CA CYS A 53 23.68 4.34 24.37
C CYS A 53 23.68 2.85 24.76
N GLU A 54 22.65 2.37 25.45
CA GLU A 54 22.50 0.95 25.76
C GLU A 54 22.12 0.11 24.54
N LEU A 55 21.58 0.73 23.48
CA LEU A 55 21.23 0.09 22.22
C LEU A 55 22.17 0.55 21.10
N LYS A 56 22.43 -0.33 20.15
CA LYS A 56 23.16 -0.03 18.91
C LYS A 56 22.24 0.67 17.91
N ILE A 57 22.83 1.34 16.93
CA ILE A 57 22.09 1.93 15.81
C ILE A 57 21.27 0.87 15.06
N GLU A 58 21.86 -0.30 14.85
CA GLU A 58 21.18 -1.46 14.25
C GLU A 58 19.92 -1.88 15.02
N ASP A 59 19.97 -1.93 16.36
CA ASP A 59 18.81 -2.28 17.19
C ASP A 59 17.64 -1.30 16.98
N TYR A 60 17.95 -0.01 16.79
CA TYR A 60 16.94 1.01 16.49
C TYR A 60 16.41 0.91 15.06
N TYR A 61 17.28 0.62 14.10
CA TYR A 61 16.90 0.48 12.70
C TYR A 61 15.98 -0.73 12.51
N ASP A 62 16.39 -1.91 12.97
CA ASP A 62 15.59 -3.13 12.91
C ASP A 62 14.24 -2.95 13.60
N LEU A 63 14.23 -2.40 14.83
CA LEU A 63 12.98 -2.13 15.54
C LEU A 63 12.06 -1.20 14.73
N SER A 64 12.59 -0.18 14.06
CA SER A 64 11.78 0.70 13.22
C SER A 64 11.17 -0.01 12.00
N LEU A 65 11.94 -0.91 11.37
CA LEU A 65 11.46 -1.74 10.25
C LEU A 65 10.38 -2.71 10.73
N ILE A 66 10.60 -3.37 11.87
CA ILE A 66 9.62 -4.27 12.48
C ILE A 66 8.35 -3.51 12.84
N LEU A 67 8.45 -2.32 13.43
CA LEU A 67 7.29 -1.47 13.76
C LEU A 67 6.50 -1.07 12.51
N ASN A 68 7.18 -0.76 11.40
CA ASN A 68 6.52 -0.54 10.11
C ASN A 68 5.79 -1.82 9.65
N LEU A 69 6.41 -3.01 9.78
CA LEU A 69 5.78 -4.29 9.42
C LEU A 69 4.56 -4.63 10.28
N VAL A 70 4.63 -4.54 11.62
CA VAL A 70 3.50 -4.92 12.48
C VAL A 70 2.37 -3.87 12.51
N SER A 71 2.63 -2.67 11.97
CA SER A 71 1.58 -1.64 11.80
C SER A 71 0.62 -1.93 10.63
N ARG A 72 0.97 -2.90 9.78
CA ARG A 72 0.21 -3.34 8.60
C ARG A 72 -0.98 -4.25 8.97
N ASP A 73 -1.94 -3.73 9.73
CA ASP A 73 -3.18 -4.47 9.99
C ASP A 73 -4.28 -4.12 8.99
N HIS A 74 -4.31 -4.89 7.91
CA HIS A 74 -5.16 -4.64 6.74
C HIS A 74 -6.52 -5.36 6.77
N VAL A 75 -6.75 -6.22 7.77
CA VAL A 75 -8.02 -6.93 7.94
C VAL A 75 -8.68 -6.62 9.28
N SER A 76 -8.12 -5.71 10.08
CA SER A 76 -8.78 -5.07 11.22
C SER A 76 -10.26 -4.86 10.93
N SER A 77 -11.13 -5.27 11.87
CA SER A 77 -12.59 -5.15 11.80
C SER A 77 -13.32 -5.93 10.68
N LEU A 78 -12.66 -6.76 9.88
CA LEU A 78 -13.33 -7.57 8.85
C LEU A 78 -13.97 -8.83 9.46
N ASN A 79 -15.23 -8.73 9.86
CA ASN A 79 -16.01 -9.82 10.47
C ASN A 79 -15.97 -11.12 9.69
N HIS A 80 -16.22 -11.09 8.37
CA HIS A 80 -16.19 -12.29 7.53
C HIS A 80 -14.84 -13.02 7.60
N PHE A 81 -13.74 -12.26 7.61
CA PHE A 81 -12.39 -12.81 7.69
C PHE A 81 -12.16 -13.42 9.07
N TYR A 82 -12.32 -12.64 10.14
CA TYR A 82 -12.05 -13.08 11.50
C TYR A 82 -12.95 -14.23 11.93
N TYR A 83 -14.24 -14.22 11.55
CA TYR A 83 -15.17 -15.31 11.86
C TYR A 83 -14.74 -16.63 11.22
N THR A 84 -14.46 -16.62 9.91
CA THR A 84 -13.99 -17.81 9.20
C THR A 84 -12.61 -18.25 9.70
N PHE A 85 -11.70 -17.30 9.93
CA PHE A 85 -10.36 -17.58 10.42
C PHE A 85 -10.40 -18.23 11.82
N ALA A 86 -11.15 -17.68 12.76
CA ALA A 86 -11.31 -18.25 14.10
C ALA A 86 -11.96 -19.66 14.07
N LYS A 87 -12.99 -19.88 13.23
CA LYS A 87 -13.54 -21.24 13.02
C LYS A 87 -12.49 -22.19 12.46
N CYS A 88 -11.66 -21.71 11.54
CA CYS A 88 -10.59 -22.51 10.94
C CYS A 88 -9.48 -22.84 11.94
N LEU A 89 -9.14 -21.92 12.84
CA LEU A 89 -8.20 -22.16 13.93
C LEU A 89 -8.73 -23.25 14.87
N ILE A 90 -9.98 -23.14 15.32
CA ILE A 90 -10.64 -24.15 16.16
C ILE A 90 -10.63 -25.53 15.48
N TYR A 91 -10.91 -25.58 14.18
CA TYR A 91 -10.90 -26.82 13.41
C TYR A 91 -9.50 -27.46 13.32
N ASN A 92 -8.44 -26.66 13.35
CA ASN A 92 -7.05 -27.13 13.35
C ASN A 92 -6.46 -27.19 14.77
N GLU A 93 -7.32 -27.39 15.78
CA GLU A 93 -6.93 -27.63 17.17
C GLU A 93 -6.24 -26.46 17.89
N PHE A 94 -6.39 -25.24 17.36
CA PHE A 94 -6.03 -24.03 18.11
C PHE A 94 -7.15 -23.63 19.06
N ASP A 95 -6.79 -23.16 20.24
CA ASP A 95 -7.73 -22.68 21.25
C ASP A 95 -7.38 -21.27 21.73
N GLU A 96 -8.08 -20.83 22.78
CA GLU A 96 -7.90 -19.49 23.36
C GLU A 96 -6.56 -19.33 24.07
N GLU A 97 -5.84 -20.40 24.44
CA GLU A 97 -4.48 -20.30 24.99
C GLU A 97 -3.46 -19.90 23.91
N ASN A 98 -3.78 -20.13 22.64
CA ASN A 98 -2.96 -19.69 21.50
C ASN A 98 -3.22 -18.22 21.10
N VAL A 99 -4.29 -17.60 21.61
CA VAL A 99 -4.64 -16.20 21.34
C VAL A 99 -4.39 -15.39 22.61
N THR A 100 -3.35 -14.57 22.57
CA THR A 100 -2.83 -13.88 23.76
C THR A 100 -3.12 -12.38 23.76
N SER A 101 -3.62 -11.84 22.65
CA SER A 101 -4.21 -10.52 22.56
C SER A 101 -5.59 -10.50 23.20
N SER A 102 -6.03 -9.30 23.58
CA SER A 102 -7.42 -9.05 23.99
C SER A 102 -8.18 -8.29 22.90
N GLU A 103 -7.76 -8.44 21.64
CA GLU A 103 -8.23 -7.65 20.50
C GLU A 103 -9.31 -8.42 19.71
N TYR A 104 -9.37 -8.25 18.38
CA TYR A 104 -10.50 -8.70 17.57
C TYR A 104 -10.58 -10.22 17.45
N LEU A 105 -9.44 -10.89 17.29
CA LEU A 105 -9.37 -12.34 17.17
C LEU A 105 -9.89 -13.02 18.43
N PHE A 106 -9.42 -12.57 19.60
CA PHE A 106 -9.90 -13.09 20.89
C PHE A 106 -11.40 -12.86 21.07
N SER A 107 -11.86 -11.65 20.74
CA SER A 107 -13.29 -11.31 20.79
C SER A 107 -14.14 -12.22 19.88
N MET A 108 -13.60 -12.63 18.73
CA MET A 108 -14.25 -13.56 17.82
C MET A 108 -14.28 -15.00 18.36
N PHE A 109 -13.19 -15.48 18.97
CA PHE A 109 -13.17 -16.77 19.67
C PHE A 109 -14.24 -16.83 20.77
N TYR A 110 -14.32 -15.77 21.57
CA TYR A 110 -15.34 -15.64 22.60
C TYR A 110 -16.75 -15.70 21.99
N TYR A 111 -17.04 -14.94 20.94
CA TYR A 111 -18.34 -14.98 20.26
C TYR A 111 -18.67 -16.38 19.73
N ILE A 112 -17.73 -17.09 19.10
CA ILE A 112 -18.00 -18.44 18.56
C ILE A 112 -18.40 -19.41 19.69
N ARG A 113 -17.80 -19.28 20.87
CA ARG A 113 -18.06 -20.15 22.03
C ARG A 113 -19.33 -19.76 22.80
N THR A 114 -19.63 -18.47 22.93
CA THR A 114 -20.68 -17.97 23.85
C THR A 114 -21.89 -17.37 23.14
N LYS A 115 -21.76 -17.03 21.85
CA LYS A 115 -22.71 -16.23 21.06
C LYS A 115 -22.92 -14.81 21.60
N ASP A 116 -21.99 -14.30 22.40
CA ASP A 116 -21.99 -12.93 22.93
C ASP A 116 -20.99 -12.05 22.16
N ALA A 117 -21.53 -11.09 21.39
CA ALA A 117 -20.75 -10.17 20.56
C ALA A 117 -20.29 -8.89 21.29
N SER A 118 -20.51 -8.78 22.61
CA SER A 118 -20.21 -7.56 23.38
C SER A 118 -18.72 -7.20 23.41
N LEU A 119 -17.81 -8.17 23.33
CA LEU A 119 -16.37 -7.92 23.23
C LEU A 119 -15.98 -7.32 21.87
N ILE A 120 -16.58 -7.82 20.79
CA ILE A 120 -16.35 -7.31 19.44
C ILE A 120 -16.87 -5.87 19.35
N GLN A 121 -18.07 -5.59 19.85
CA GLN A 121 -18.64 -4.25 19.87
C GLN A 121 -17.74 -3.26 20.62
N ARG A 122 -17.22 -3.65 21.80
CA ARG A 122 -16.32 -2.81 22.59
C ARG A 122 -15.01 -2.53 21.85
N THR A 123 -14.39 -3.56 21.29
CA THR A 123 -13.14 -3.43 20.52
C THR A 123 -13.31 -2.44 19.36
N LEU A 124 -14.43 -2.50 18.62
CA LEU A 124 -14.72 -1.55 17.54
C LEU A 124 -14.96 -0.11 18.05
N GLY A 125 -15.67 0.03 19.17
CA GLY A 125 -15.93 1.34 19.79
C GLY A 125 -14.64 2.02 20.26
N ASP A 126 -13.72 1.24 20.83
CA ASP A 126 -12.40 1.72 21.28
C ASP A 126 -11.52 2.20 20.11
N ASP A 127 -11.73 1.65 18.91
CA ASP A 127 -11.09 2.07 17.65
C ASP A 127 -11.84 3.21 16.93
N TYR A 128 -12.79 3.88 17.60
CA TYR A 128 -13.59 5.00 17.08
C TYR A 128 -14.51 4.67 15.89
N PHE A 129 -14.89 3.40 15.69
CA PHE A 129 -15.92 3.03 14.72
C PHE A 129 -17.32 3.31 15.27
N SER A 130 -18.26 3.71 14.40
CA SER A 130 -19.68 3.77 14.79
C SER A 130 -20.19 2.36 15.06
N THR A 131 -20.75 2.16 16.25
CA THR A 131 -21.40 0.91 16.64
C THR A 131 -22.92 0.93 16.40
N ASP A 132 -23.41 1.88 15.60
CA ASP A 132 -24.84 2.00 15.28
C ASP A 132 -25.30 0.80 14.45
N SER A 133 -26.37 0.15 14.90
CA SER A 133 -26.89 -1.11 14.35
C SER A 133 -25.83 -2.23 14.29
N PHE A 134 -24.84 -2.22 15.19
CA PHE A 134 -23.75 -3.21 15.22
C PHE A 134 -24.28 -4.64 15.20
N TYR A 135 -25.14 -5.01 16.16
CA TYR A 135 -25.63 -6.38 16.30
C TYR A 135 -26.36 -6.87 15.05
N GLU A 136 -27.20 -6.03 14.43
CA GLU A 136 -27.94 -6.41 13.22
C GLU A 136 -26.99 -6.69 12.06
N LYS A 137 -26.01 -5.81 11.81
CA LYS A 137 -25.03 -5.99 10.73
C LYS A 137 -24.13 -7.20 10.99
N PHE A 138 -23.63 -7.33 12.21
CA PHE A 138 -22.75 -8.41 12.62
C PHE A 138 -23.41 -9.77 12.45
N GLU A 139 -24.64 -9.93 12.94
CA GLU A 139 -25.40 -11.18 12.79
C GLU A 139 -25.73 -11.49 11.32
N GLN A 140 -26.02 -10.48 10.49
CA GLN A 140 -26.19 -10.67 9.04
C GLN A 140 -24.89 -11.18 8.38
N GLU A 141 -23.74 -10.63 8.75
CA GLU A 141 -22.44 -11.04 8.22
C GLU A 141 -22.06 -12.46 8.64
N VAL A 142 -22.29 -12.81 9.92
CA VAL A 142 -22.11 -14.18 10.45
C VAL A 142 -23.04 -15.17 9.73
N TYR A 143 -24.32 -14.81 9.60
CA TYR A 143 -25.30 -15.63 8.89
C TYR A 143 -24.87 -15.86 7.43
N ALA A 144 -24.37 -14.83 6.75
CA ALA A 144 -23.88 -14.95 5.38
C ALA A 144 -22.66 -15.87 5.26
N GLU A 145 -21.76 -15.89 6.26
CA GLU A 145 -20.64 -16.82 6.30
C GLU A 145 -21.07 -18.26 6.53
N ASP A 146 -21.95 -18.50 7.51
CA ASP A 146 -22.43 -19.85 7.82
C ASP A 146 -23.23 -20.45 6.66
N ASN A 147 -23.98 -19.62 5.93
CA ASN A 147 -24.80 -20.05 4.79
C ASN A 147 -24.11 -19.84 3.43
N TYR A 148 -22.80 -19.58 3.39
CA TYR A 148 -22.09 -19.20 2.16
C TYR A 148 -22.28 -20.22 1.02
N PHE A 149 -22.16 -21.52 1.34
CA PHE A 149 -22.34 -22.63 0.40
C PHE A 149 -23.82 -22.95 0.19
N ASP A 150 -24.62 -22.95 1.26
CA ASP A 150 -26.04 -23.29 1.22
C ASP A 150 -26.85 -22.30 0.36
N ALA A 151 -26.45 -21.02 0.32
CA ALA A 151 -27.00 -20.01 -0.57
C ALA A 151 -26.91 -20.38 -2.06
N HIS A 152 -26.05 -21.35 -2.41
CA HIS A 152 -25.83 -21.84 -3.76
C HIS A 152 -26.23 -23.31 -3.94
N SER A 153 -26.92 -23.92 -2.98
CA SER A 153 -27.31 -25.34 -3.00
C SER A 153 -28.51 -25.67 -3.88
N SER A 154 -29.32 -24.66 -4.23
CA SER A 154 -30.43 -24.82 -5.19
C SER A 154 -30.47 -23.70 -6.23
N ALA A 155 -30.99 -24.03 -7.42
CA ALA A 155 -31.22 -23.04 -8.47
C ALA A 155 -32.37 -22.12 -8.06
N TYR A 156 -32.19 -20.79 -8.14
CA TYR A 156 -33.31 -19.88 -7.99
C TYR A 156 -34.11 -19.80 -9.29
N LYS A 157 -35.42 -19.52 -9.18
CA LYS A 157 -36.35 -19.43 -10.33
C LYS A 157 -35.98 -18.24 -11.23
N LEU A 158 -35.66 -18.50 -12.49
CA LEU A 158 -35.15 -17.48 -13.43
C LEU A 158 -36.30 -16.65 -14.04
N GLU A 159 -37.44 -17.28 -14.30
CA GLU A 159 -38.71 -16.69 -14.77
C GLU A 159 -39.16 -15.40 -14.04
N ILE A 160 -38.88 -15.26 -12.74
CA ILE A 160 -39.31 -14.11 -11.92
C ILE A 160 -38.27 -12.99 -11.90
N LYS A 161 -36.98 -13.31 -12.10
CA LYS A 161 -35.88 -12.37 -11.84
C LYS A 161 -35.30 -11.77 -13.12
N PHE A 162 -35.20 -12.50 -14.23
CA PHE A 162 -34.46 -12.02 -15.41
C PHE A 162 -34.95 -10.67 -16.00
N PRO A 163 -36.25 -10.41 -16.15
CA PRO A 163 -36.74 -9.10 -16.58
C PRO A 163 -36.43 -7.99 -15.56
N ASN A 164 -36.50 -8.30 -14.27
CA ASN A 164 -36.32 -7.36 -13.16
C ASN A 164 -34.83 -7.08 -12.83
N ILE A 165 -33.89 -7.91 -13.30
CA ILE A 165 -32.44 -7.66 -13.12
C ILE A 165 -31.99 -6.46 -13.96
N LEU A 166 -32.62 -6.25 -15.12
CA LEU A 166 -32.20 -5.26 -16.12
C LEU A 166 -33.08 -3.99 -16.13
N ILE A 167 -34.24 -4.03 -15.49
CA ILE A 167 -35.21 -2.92 -15.36
C ILE A 167 -35.14 -2.33 -13.94
N ASP A 168 -35.11 -1.00 -13.83
CA ASP A 168 -35.19 -0.20 -12.59
C ASP A 168 -34.11 -0.36 -11.49
N ALA A 169 -33.04 -1.14 -11.72
CA ALA A 169 -31.89 -1.18 -10.82
C ALA A 169 -30.90 -0.03 -11.08
N ASN A 170 -30.32 0.54 -10.01
CA ASN A 170 -29.13 1.37 -10.14
C ASN A 170 -27.93 0.52 -10.61
N LEU A 171 -26.86 1.15 -11.09
CA LEU A 171 -25.72 0.45 -11.71
C LEU A 171 -25.08 -0.59 -10.77
N MET A 172 -24.93 -0.28 -9.48
CA MET A 172 -24.30 -1.17 -8.50
C MET A 172 -25.18 -2.39 -8.20
N GLU A 173 -26.48 -2.18 -8.06
CA GLU A 173 -27.44 -3.25 -7.85
C GLU A 173 -27.55 -4.16 -9.07
N MET A 174 -27.45 -3.60 -10.28
CA MET A 174 -27.40 -4.36 -11.53
C MET A 174 -26.16 -5.26 -11.58
N ASP A 175 -24.98 -4.75 -11.21
CA ASP A 175 -23.74 -5.53 -11.18
C ASP A 175 -23.86 -6.76 -10.26
N GLN A 176 -24.38 -6.58 -9.05
CA GLN A 176 -24.59 -7.67 -8.09
C GLN A 176 -25.59 -8.71 -8.61
N ARG A 177 -26.72 -8.24 -9.15
CA ARG A 177 -27.76 -9.11 -9.70
C ARG A 177 -27.28 -9.90 -10.92
N LEU A 178 -26.51 -9.28 -11.83
CA LEU A 178 -25.91 -9.94 -12.99
C LEU A 178 -24.84 -10.94 -12.58
N THR A 179 -24.02 -10.61 -11.58
CA THR A 179 -23.01 -11.53 -11.02
C THR A 179 -23.71 -12.81 -10.51
N SER A 180 -24.74 -12.67 -9.68
CA SER A 180 -25.53 -13.80 -9.15
C SER A 180 -26.22 -14.62 -10.25
N LEU A 181 -26.67 -13.97 -11.33
CA LEU A 181 -27.22 -14.66 -12.50
C LEU A 181 -26.18 -15.54 -13.21
N LEU A 182 -25.00 -15.00 -13.46
CA LEU A 182 -23.93 -15.75 -14.13
C LEU A 182 -23.46 -16.92 -13.27
N GLU A 183 -23.38 -16.75 -11.95
CA GLU A 183 -23.12 -17.84 -11.00
C GLU A 183 -24.16 -18.95 -11.14
N ASN A 184 -25.45 -18.61 -11.08
CA ASN A 184 -26.53 -19.58 -11.17
C ASN A 184 -26.54 -20.32 -12.53
N LEU A 185 -26.40 -19.58 -13.62
CA LEU A 185 -26.33 -20.15 -14.97
C LEU A 185 -25.11 -21.06 -15.13
N TYR A 186 -23.99 -20.73 -14.47
CA TYR A 186 -22.80 -21.58 -14.51
C TYR A 186 -23.04 -22.88 -13.72
N ILE A 187 -23.49 -22.78 -12.47
CA ILE A 187 -23.63 -23.92 -11.56
C ILE A 187 -24.68 -24.92 -12.08
N TYR A 188 -25.85 -24.43 -12.49
CA TYR A 188 -27.01 -25.30 -12.77
C TYR A 188 -27.20 -25.67 -14.23
N ARG A 189 -26.58 -24.92 -15.15
CA ARG A 189 -26.77 -25.07 -16.59
C ARG A 189 -28.24 -25.01 -17.04
N ARG A 190 -29.11 -24.32 -16.29
CA ARG A 190 -30.55 -24.19 -16.60
C ARG A 190 -30.87 -22.81 -17.16
N THR A 191 -31.61 -22.76 -18.26
CA THR A 191 -32.04 -21.51 -18.91
C THR A 191 -33.54 -21.40 -19.09
N GLU A 192 -34.31 -22.42 -18.66
CA GLU A 192 -35.77 -22.46 -18.77
C GLU A 192 -36.27 -22.21 -20.23
N GLY A 193 -35.43 -22.50 -21.23
CA GLY A 193 -35.74 -22.27 -22.65
C GLY A 193 -35.59 -20.82 -23.13
N HIS A 194 -35.12 -19.90 -22.30
CA HIS A 194 -34.97 -18.48 -22.65
C HIS A 194 -33.69 -18.21 -23.47
N GLU A 195 -33.84 -17.68 -24.68
CA GLU A 195 -32.71 -17.45 -25.61
C GLU A 195 -31.65 -16.50 -25.04
N ASP A 196 -32.05 -15.42 -24.37
CA ASP A 196 -31.08 -14.48 -23.79
C ASP A 196 -30.28 -15.11 -22.63
N LEU A 197 -30.89 -16.02 -21.85
CA LEU A 197 -30.19 -16.74 -20.77
C LEU A 197 -29.16 -17.73 -21.32
N LEU A 198 -29.43 -18.34 -22.48
CA LEU A 198 -28.43 -19.16 -23.19
C LEU A 198 -27.21 -18.34 -23.58
N LYS A 199 -27.38 -17.10 -24.03
CA LYS A 199 -26.27 -16.20 -24.37
C LYS A 199 -25.43 -15.83 -23.14
N PHE A 200 -26.09 -15.51 -22.02
CA PHE A 200 -25.38 -15.25 -20.76
C PHE A 200 -24.65 -16.49 -20.23
N GLN A 201 -25.28 -17.66 -20.29
CA GLN A 201 -24.66 -18.92 -19.90
C GLN A 201 -23.43 -19.25 -20.76
N ASP A 202 -23.55 -19.14 -22.09
CA ASP A 202 -22.43 -19.34 -23.01
C ASP A 202 -21.29 -18.36 -22.73
N SER A 203 -21.60 -17.11 -22.38
CA SER A 203 -20.59 -16.12 -22.02
C SER A 203 -19.78 -16.50 -20.77
N ILE A 204 -20.43 -16.93 -19.68
CA ILE A 204 -19.73 -17.29 -18.44
C ILE A 204 -18.98 -18.62 -18.58
N ILE A 205 -19.52 -19.60 -19.31
CA ILE A 205 -18.81 -20.84 -19.64
C ILE A 205 -17.55 -20.53 -20.45
N CYS A 206 -17.68 -19.70 -21.49
CA CYS A 206 -16.55 -19.32 -22.32
C CYS A 206 -15.51 -18.55 -21.49
N TYR A 207 -15.94 -17.64 -20.63
CA TYR A 207 -15.05 -16.86 -19.75
C TYR A 207 -14.27 -17.75 -18.77
N MET A 208 -14.95 -18.73 -18.15
CA MET A 208 -14.37 -19.64 -17.16
C MET A 208 -13.46 -20.68 -17.79
N ASP A 209 -13.93 -21.31 -18.86
CA ASP A 209 -13.40 -22.61 -19.30
C ASP A 209 -12.67 -22.53 -20.65
N ILE A 210 -12.76 -21.42 -21.40
CA ILE A 210 -12.18 -21.30 -22.75
C ILE A 210 -11.24 -20.11 -22.87
N SER A 211 -11.76 -18.88 -22.73
CA SER A 211 -11.02 -17.63 -22.92
C SER A 211 -11.77 -16.48 -22.28
N GLU A 212 -11.09 -15.77 -21.36
CA GLU A 212 -11.65 -14.60 -20.69
C GLU A 212 -12.06 -13.50 -21.68
N GLU A 213 -11.24 -13.21 -22.68
CA GLU A 213 -11.55 -12.19 -23.69
C GLU A 213 -12.76 -12.58 -24.56
N LYS A 214 -12.82 -13.83 -25.04
CA LYS A 214 -13.99 -14.29 -25.82
C LYS A 214 -15.27 -14.35 -24.99
N GLY A 215 -15.17 -14.72 -23.72
CA GLY A 215 -16.29 -14.69 -22.78
C GLY A 215 -16.81 -13.26 -22.57
N LEU A 216 -15.90 -12.30 -22.44
CA LEU A 216 -16.23 -10.87 -22.33
C LEU A 216 -16.95 -10.35 -23.58
N GLU A 217 -16.44 -10.65 -24.78
CA GLU A 217 -17.08 -10.27 -26.04
C GLU A 217 -18.51 -10.82 -26.17
N LYS A 218 -18.71 -12.10 -25.79
CA LYS A 218 -20.02 -12.75 -25.78
C LYS A 218 -20.97 -12.09 -24.78
N PHE A 219 -20.48 -11.78 -23.58
CA PHE A 219 -21.26 -11.10 -22.53
C PHE A 219 -21.69 -9.70 -22.97
N GLN A 220 -20.77 -8.92 -23.53
CA GLN A 220 -21.07 -7.60 -24.10
C GLN A 220 -22.12 -7.69 -25.21
N THR A 221 -22.02 -8.71 -26.07
CA THR A 221 -23.00 -8.95 -27.14
C THR A 221 -24.38 -9.26 -26.58
N ALA A 222 -24.48 -10.06 -25.51
CA ALA A 222 -25.74 -10.35 -24.82
C ALA A 222 -26.37 -9.08 -24.21
N LEU A 223 -25.53 -8.18 -23.67
CA LEU A 223 -25.99 -6.92 -23.04
C LEU A 223 -26.47 -5.87 -24.04
N ARG A 224 -25.99 -5.86 -25.29
CA ARG A 224 -26.33 -4.83 -26.30
C ARG A 224 -27.83 -4.64 -26.50
N LYS A 225 -28.62 -5.71 -26.42
CA LYS A 225 -30.09 -5.69 -26.57
C LYS A 225 -30.77 -4.80 -25.53
N TYR A 226 -30.13 -4.61 -24.37
CA TYR A 226 -30.66 -3.84 -23.24
C TYR A 226 -30.13 -2.39 -23.21
N LYS A 227 -29.39 -1.95 -24.24
CA LYS A 227 -28.84 -0.58 -24.40
C LYS A 227 -28.06 -0.04 -23.19
N LYS A 228 -27.54 -0.90 -22.33
CA LYS A 228 -26.67 -0.54 -21.20
C LYS A 228 -25.24 -0.93 -21.56
N PHE A 229 -24.44 0.04 -21.98
CA PHE A 229 -22.98 -0.14 -22.03
C PHE A 229 -22.46 0.02 -20.60
N HIS A 230 -21.90 -1.05 -20.03
CA HIS A 230 -21.35 -1.02 -18.67
C HIS A 230 -19.83 -1.03 -18.72
N TYR A 231 -19.20 0.03 -18.21
CA TYR A 231 -17.74 0.06 -18.06
C TYR A 231 -17.22 -1.04 -17.11
N ALA A 232 -18.11 -1.72 -16.38
CA ALA A 232 -17.79 -2.79 -15.43
C ALA A 232 -18.05 -4.22 -15.95
N ASP A 233 -18.32 -4.46 -17.24
CA ASP A 233 -18.63 -5.80 -17.77
C ASP A 233 -17.60 -6.87 -17.38
N ARG A 234 -16.30 -6.53 -17.51
CA ARG A 234 -15.19 -7.39 -17.10
C ARG A 234 -15.18 -7.65 -15.59
N TYR A 235 -15.56 -6.66 -14.79
CA TYR A 235 -15.64 -6.77 -13.33
C TYR A 235 -16.75 -7.74 -12.91
N ILE A 236 -17.93 -7.68 -13.54
CA ILE A 236 -19.04 -8.62 -13.30
C ILE A 236 -18.61 -10.07 -13.55
N LEU A 237 -18.02 -10.35 -14.73
CA LEU A 237 -17.53 -11.69 -15.08
C LEU A 237 -16.43 -12.16 -14.12
N LYS A 238 -15.49 -11.28 -13.76
CA LYS A 238 -14.42 -11.57 -12.81
C LYS A 238 -14.97 -11.92 -11.43
N ASN A 239 -16.01 -11.22 -10.96
CA ASN A 239 -16.64 -11.51 -9.67
C ASN A 239 -17.36 -12.86 -9.70
N ALA A 240 -18.14 -13.13 -10.75
CA ALA A 240 -18.82 -14.42 -10.92
C ALA A 240 -17.80 -15.56 -10.95
N LYS A 241 -16.71 -15.40 -11.71
CA LYS A 241 -15.59 -16.35 -11.71
C LYS A 241 -15.01 -16.57 -10.32
N ASN A 242 -14.67 -15.51 -9.60
CA ASN A 242 -14.09 -15.62 -8.26
C ASN A 242 -15.03 -16.36 -7.29
N LYS A 243 -16.35 -16.12 -7.37
CA LYS A 243 -17.36 -16.82 -6.55
C LYS A 243 -17.51 -18.29 -6.93
N ILE A 244 -17.57 -18.60 -8.22
CA ILE A 244 -17.64 -19.99 -8.70
C ILE A 244 -16.40 -20.77 -8.27
N GLU A 245 -15.21 -20.17 -8.40
CA GLU A 245 -13.96 -20.77 -7.96
C GLU A 245 -13.93 -20.98 -6.44
N SER A 246 -14.43 -20.05 -5.63
CA SER A 246 -14.44 -20.17 -4.16
C SER A 246 -15.45 -21.20 -3.65
N LEU A 247 -16.46 -21.54 -4.43
CA LEU A 247 -17.36 -22.66 -4.17
C LEU A 247 -16.74 -24.02 -4.55
N GLY A 248 -15.60 -24.03 -5.26
CA GLY A 248 -14.97 -25.27 -5.72
C GLY A 248 -15.74 -25.98 -6.84
N ILE A 249 -16.64 -25.29 -7.54
CA ILE A 249 -17.52 -25.90 -8.56
C ILE A 249 -16.87 -25.88 -9.96
N SER A 250 -15.86 -25.04 -10.20
CA SER A 250 -15.21 -24.98 -11.52
C SER A 250 -14.59 -26.32 -11.92
N GLU A 251 -14.94 -26.79 -13.13
CA GLU A 251 -14.43 -28.05 -13.69
C GLU A 251 -12.94 -27.97 -14.03
N LYS A 252 -12.45 -26.79 -14.43
CA LYS A 252 -11.06 -26.57 -14.85
C LYS A 252 -10.19 -25.89 -13.79
N SER A 253 -10.76 -24.99 -13.01
CA SER A 253 -10.01 -24.21 -12.02
C SER A 253 -10.07 -24.86 -10.65
N LYS A 254 -8.92 -25.35 -10.16
CA LYS A 254 -8.75 -25.86 -8.80
C LYS A 254 -7.97 -24.89 -7.90
N LYS A 255 -8.13 -23.60 -8.18
CA LYS A 255 -7.38 -22.48 -7.58
C LYS A 255 -7.15 -22.57 -6.07
N TYR A 256 -8.17 -22.98 -5.31
CA TYR A 256 -8.13 -23.05 -3.84
C TYR A 256 -7.96 -24.49 -3.28
N ARG A 257 -7.74 -25.50 -4.13
CA ARG A 257 -7.60 -26.92 -3.74
C ARG A 257 -6.20 -27.49 -3.92
N ASP A 258 -5.47 -27.05 -4.95
CA ASP A 258 -4.24 -27.73 -5.40
C ASP A 258 -2.98 -27.35 -4.62
N LEU A 259 -3.04 -26.33 -3.77
CA LEU A 259 -1.88 -25.77 -3.07
C LEU A 259 -2.10 -25.80 -1.56
N SER A 260 -1.01 -25.97 -0.81
CA SER A 260 -0.97 -25.59 0.61
C SER A 260 -1.24 -24.09 0.79
N LEU A 261 -1.63 -23.65 1.99
CA LEU A 261 -1.83 -22.24 2.29
C LEU A 261 -0.54 -21.45 2.04
N LYS A 262 0.61 -22.00 2.43
CA LYS A 262 1.93 -21.43 2.14
C LYS A 262 2.13 -21.19 0.64
N GLU A 263 2.01 -22.24 -0.16
CA GLU A 263 2.21 -22.15 -1.62
C GLU A 263 1.17 -21.22 -2.27
N PHE A 264 -0.06 -21.22 -1.75
CA PHE A 264 -1.12 -20.35 -2.22
C PHE A 264 -0.80 -18.87 -1.97
N ILE A 265 -0.38 -18.50 -0.75
CA ILE A 265 0.01 -17.13 -0.42
C ILE A 265 1.19 -16.70 -1.27
N LEU A 266 2.25 -17.52 -1.36
CA LEU A 266 3.45 -17.21 -2.16
C LEU A 266 3.13 -17.01 -3.65
N LYS A 267 2.31 -17.89 -4.24
CA LYS A 267 1.89 -17.78 -5.65
C LYS A 267 1.18 -16.48 -5.98
N TYR A 268 0.36 -15.98 -5.05
CA TYR A 268 -0.45 -14.80 -5.25
C TYR A 268 0.06 -13.55 -4.52
N ARG A 269 1.23 -13.62 -3.85
CA ARG A 269 1.79 -12.54 -3.01
C ARG A 269 1.93 -11.21 -3.75
N LYS A 270 2.18 -11.28 -5.06
CA LYS A 270 2.29 -10.10 -5.94
C LYS A 270 1.04 -9.24 -6.03
N ASN A 271 -0.11 -9.74 -5.58
CA ASN A 271 -1.33 -8.95 -5.60
C ASN A 271 -1.38 -7.94 -4.45
N GLY A 272 -0.59 -8.11 -3.38
CA GLY A 272 -0.65 -7.30 -2.15
C GLY A 272 -1.78 -7.72 -1.19
N SER A 273 -1.74 -7.23 0.05
CA SER A 273 -2.62 -7.70 1.14
C SER A 273 -4.10 -7.34 0.94
N PHE A 274 -4.42 -6.18 0.35
CA PHE A 274 -5.79 -5.73 0.06
C PHE A 274 -6.52 -6.68 -0.89
N SER A 275 -5.82 -7.20 -1.89
CA SER A 275 -6.38 -8.17 -2.83
C SER A 275 -6.31 -9.60 -2.29
N MET A 276 -5.35 -9.89 -1.42
CA MET A 276 -5.09 -11.23 -0.90
C MET A 276 -6.05 -11.67 0.19
N TRP A 277 -6.57 -10.77 1.04
CA TRP A 277 -7.45 -11.20 2.15
C TRP A 277 -8.69 -11.96 1.66
N VAL A 278 -9.30 -11.52 0.54
CA VAL A 278 -10.44 -12.21 -0.08
C VAL A 278 -10.07 -13.61 -0.56
N LYS A 279 -8.87 -13.75 -1.12
CA LYS A 279 -8.37 -15.04 -1.63
C LYS A 279 -8.07 -16.01 -0.49
N VAL A 280 -7.41 -15.53 0.56
CA VAL A 280 -7.15 -16.30 1.79
C VAL A 280 -8.47 -16.72 2.42
N LEU A 281 -9.42 -15.80 2.58
CA LEU A 281 -10.75 -16.09 3.11
C LEU A 281 -11.46 -17.19 2.31
N ASN A 282 -11.48 -17.10 0.98
CA ASN A 282 -12.07 -18.13 0.13
C ASN A 282 -11.34 -19.48 0.22
N TYR A 283 -10.01 -19.47 0.38
CA TYR A 283 -9.23 -20.68 0.62
C TYR A 283 -9.65 -21.35 1.94
N LEU A 284 -9.74 -20.57 3.03
CA LEU A 284 -10.16 -21.07 4.34
C LEU A 284 -11.60 -21.59 4.31
N ARG A 285 -12.54 -20.83 3.74
CA ARG A 285 -13.95 -21.24 3.58
C ARG A 285 -14.08 -22.58 2.87
N LEU A 286 -13.44 -22.74 1.71
CA LEU A 286 -13.55 -23.97 0.93
C LEU A 286 -12.87 -25.15 1.64
N SER A 287 -11.71 -24.92 2.26
CA SER A 287 -11.01 -25.97 3.01
C SER A 287 -11.85 -26.48 4.18
N MET A 288 -12.50 -25.56 4.92
CA MET A 288 -13.43 -25.88 6.00
C MET A 288 -14.65 -26.66 5.51
N TYR A 289 -15.29 -26.19 4.44
CA TYR A 289 -16.46 -26.88 3.85
C TYR A 289 -16.14 -28.31 3.41
N GLU A 290 -14.94 -28.52 2.89
CA GLU A 290 -14.48 -29.83 2.40
C GLU A 290 -13.80 -30.69 3.49
N ASN A 291 -13.72 -30.21 4.73
CA ASN A 291 -13.00 -30.86 5.82
C ASN A 291 -11.53 -31.20 5.46
N ARG A 292 -10.87 -30.28 4.76
CA ARG A 292 -9.45 -30.41 4.40
C ARG A 292 -8.58 -29.86 5.51
N ARG A 293 -7.57 -30.65 5.92
CA ARG A 293 -6.48 -30.16 6.76
C ARG A 293 -5.67 -29.11 5.99
N ILE A 294 -5.34 -28.02 6.65
CA ILE A 294 -4.52 -26.94 6.08
C ILE A 294 -3.35 -26.64 6.99
N ASP A 295 -2.27 -26.13 6.42
CA ASP A 295 -1.08 -25.62 7.11
C ASP A 295 -1.32 -24.18 7.61
N ILE A 296 -2.34 -23.99 8.46
CA ILE A 296 -2.80 -22.66 8.89
C ILE A 296 -1.72 -21.81 9.57
N GLU A 297 -0.71 -22.44 10.17
CA GLU A 297 0.47 -21.77 10.74
C GLU A 297 1.20 -20.87 9.73
N ASN A 298 1.10 -21.16 8.43
CA ASN A 298 1.68 -20.33 7.37
C ASN A 298 0.87 -19.07 7.04
N ILE A 299 -0.23 -18.78 7.76
CA ILE A 299 -0.99 -17.53 7.63
C ILE A 299 -0.13 -16.29 7.92
N HIS A 300 0.97 -16.45 8.67
CA HIS A 300 1.89 -15.37 8.99
C HIS A 300 2.48 -14.66 7.76
N LEU A 301 2.60 -15.37 6.63
CA LEU A 301 3.05 -14.82 5.34
C LEU A 301 2.09 -13.77 4.77
N PHE A 302 0.84 -13.75 5.21
CA PHE A 302 -0.18 -12.80 4.76
C PHE A 302 -0.15 -11.49 5.57
N TRP A 303 0.11 -11.56 6.88
CA TRP A 303 0.02 -10.40 7.78
C TRP A 303 1.01 -9.28 7.45
N LEU A 304 2.23 -9.63 7.04
CA LEU A 304 3.30 -8.66 6.81
C LEU A 304 3.31 -8.07 5.40
N MET A 305 2.45 -8.58 4.51
CA MET A 305 2.43 -8.17 3.11
C MET A 305 2.14 -6.68 2.94
N TYR A 306 2.84 -6.06 2.00
CA TYR A 306 2.58 -4.68 1.60
C TYR A 306 1.11 -4.49 1.18
N HIS A 307 0.53 -3.35 1.58
CA HIS A 307 -0.84 -2.99 1.26
C HIS A 307 -0.92 -1.97 0.14
N GLU A 308 -1.55 -2.37 -0.95
CA GLU A 308 -1.62 -1.65 -2.21
C GLU A 308 -2.22 -0.24 -2.06
N ARG A 309 -3.01 -0.01 -1.00
CA ARG A 309 -3.79 1.20 -0.78
C ARG A 309 -3.21 2.06 0.34
N LYS A 310 -2.43 3.09 -0.02
CA LYS A 310 -1.93 4.10 0.93
C LYS A 310 -1.01 3.55 2.02
N ASP A 311 -0.26 2.50 1.74
CA ASP A 311 0.87 2.10 2.59
C ASP A 311 2.09 2.95 2.22
N TYR A 312 2.51 3.79 3.17
CA TYR A 312 3.65 4.70 3.00
C TYR A 312 4.93 4.17 3.68
N THR A 313 4.92 2.96 4.23
CA THR A 313 6.10 2.38 4.92
C THR A 313 7.32 2.21 4.01
N VAL A 314 7.13 2.33 2.70
CA VAL A 314 8.18 2.25 1.66
C VAL A 314 8.36 3.58 0.90
N THR A 315 7.85 4.70 1.43
CA THR A 315 7.80 5.98 0.71
C THR A 315 9.15 6.63 0.42
N ASN A 316 10.23 6.17 1.07
CA ASN A 316 11.60 6.68 0.87
C ASN A 316 12.64 5.57 0.63
N ILE A 317 12.23 4.43 0.04
CA ILE A 317 13.16 3.34 -0.27
C ILE A 317 14.22 3.75 -1.30
N ASP A 318 13.94 4.72 -2.17
CA ASP A 318 14.90 5.33 -3.10
C ASP A 318 16.14 5.85 -2.36
N THR A 319 15.92 6.50 -1.22
CA THR A 319 16.97 7.06 -0.36
C THR A 319 17.78 5.93 0.30
N ALA A 320 17.11 4.85 0.74
CA ALA A 320 17.79 3.67 1.28
C ALA A 320 18.70 3.02 0.24
N LEU A 321 18.15 2.76 -0.95
CA LEU A 321 18.85 2.11 -2.05
C LEU A 321 20.07 2.92 -2.48
N LYS A 322 19.94 4.25 -2.60
CA LYS A 322 21.07 5.13 -2.90
C LYS A 322 22.18 5.02 -1.85
N ALA A 323 21.81 4.99 -0.56
CA ALA A 323 22.78 4.86 0.52
C ALA A 323 23.53 3.51 0.48
N PHE A 324 22.86 2.42 0.12
CA PHE A 324 23.49 1.10 -0.02
C PHE A 324 24.36 0.99 -1.29
N GLU A 325 23.99 1.65 -2.38
CA GLU A 325 24.82 1.75 -3.59
C GLU A 325 26.11 2.51 -3.33
N ASP A 326 26.06 3.61 -2.57
CA ASP A 326 27.25 4.39 -2.19
C ASP A 326 28.25 3.59 -1.32
N LYS A 327 27.84 2.39 -0.89
CA LYS A 327 28.64 1.42 -0.15
C LYS A 327 28.90 0.13 -0.94
N ASP A 328 28.59 0.12 -2.23
CA ASP A 328 28.75 -1.04 -3.13
C ASP A 328 28.00 -2.30 -2.67
N LEU A 329 26.93 -2.16 -1.87
CA LEU A 329 26.14 -3.29 -1.35
C LEU A 329 25.05 -3.75 -2.32
N ILE A 330 24.60 -2.86 -3.20
CA ILE A 330 23.64 -3.13 -4.26
C ILE A 330 24.01 -2.34 -5.51
N LYS A 331 23.64 -2.84 -6.68
CA LYS A 331 23.84 -2.16 -7.96
C LYS A 331 22.61 -1.34 -8.33
N ASP A 332 22.84 -0.24 -9.04
CA ASP A 332 21.79 0.65 -9.56
C ASP A 332 20.67 -0.10 -10.31
N ILE A 333 21.01 -1.10 -11.12
CA ILE A 333 20.04 -1.93 -11.84
C ILE A 333 19.11 -2.71 -10.90
N ASP A 334 19.62 -3.22 -9.80
CA ASP A 334 18.84 -4.02 -8.84
C ASP A 334 17.97 -3.10 -7.98
N SER A 335 18.45 -1.91 -7.64
CA SER A 335 17.64 -0.84 -7.04
C SER A 335 16.48 -0.43 -7.95
N CYS A 336 16.71 -0.20 -9.24
CA CYS A 336 15.64 0.07 -10.20
C CYS A 336 14.59 -1.06 -10.22
N ARG A 337 15.01 -2.33 -10.14
CA ARG A 337 14.09 -3.48 -10.08
C ARG A 337 13.25 -3.47 -8.82
N ILE A 338 13.84 -3.17 -7.66
CA ILE A 338 13.12 -3.06 -6.38
C ILE A 338 12.07 -1.94 -6.46
N ILE A 339 12.43 -0.77 -6.99
CA ILE A 339 11.52 0.36 -7.12
C ILE A 339 10.39 0.05 -8.11
N ALA A 340 10.70 -0.47 -9.31
CA ALA A 340 9.71 -0.88 -10.31
C ALA A 340 8.71 -1.88 -9.71
N ARG A 341 9.23 -2.90 -9.01
CA ARG A 341 8.44 -3.92 -8.35
C ARG A 341 7.52 -3.31 -7.29
N THR A 342 8.05 -2.45 -6.44
CA THR A 342 7.29 -1.81 -5.36
C THR A 342 6.18 -0.91 -5.90
N MET A 343 6.47 -0.08 -6.90
CA MET A 343 5.48 0.78 -7.54
C MET A 343 4.41 -0.01 -8.28
N SER A 344 4.76 -1.15 -8.91
CA SER A 344 3.79 -2.02 -9.60
C SER A 344 2.72 -2.61 -8.67
N MET A 345 3.02 -2.71 -7.37
CA MET A 345 2.09 -3.21 -6.35
C MET A 345 1.26 -2.11 -5.69
N SER A 346 1.57 -0.83 -5.92
CA SER A 346 0.87 0.28 -5.27
C SER A 346 -0.19 0.89 -6.17
N GLU A 347 -1.42 1.06 -5.65
CA GLU A 347 -2.45 1.81 -6.36
C GLU A 347 -2.13 3.32 -6.38
N LYS A 348 -1.66 3.85 -5.24
CA LYS A 348 -1.37 5.27 -5.00
C LYS A 348 -0.41 5.45 -3.82
N GLY A 349 0.29 6.59 -3.80
CA GLY A 349 1.03 7.08 -2.63
C GLY A 349 2.55 7.06 -2.77
N ILE A 350 3.09 6.30 -3.73
CA ILE A 350 4.55 6.16 -3.94
C ILE A 350 4.96 6.30 -5.42
N ARG A 351 4.13 7.01 -6.21
CA ARG A 351 4.39 7.21 -7.65
C ARG A 351 5.61 8.09 -7.94
N HIS A 352 6.12 8.75 -6.91
CA HIS A 352 7.31 9.61 -6.96
C HIS A 352 8.63 8.83 -6.89
N LEU A 353 8.65 7.62 -6.31
CA LEU A 353 9.90 6.91 -5.97
C LEU A 353 10.91 6.82 -7.13
N PHE A 354 10.45 6.53 -8.35
CA PHE A 354 11.35 6.43 -9.50
C PHE A 354 11.92 7.79 -9.93
N ASN A 355 11.11 8.85 -9.87
CA ASN A 355 11.57 10.21 -10.13
C ASN A 355 12.61 10.63 -9.09
N ASP A 356 12.31 10.43 -7.81
CA ASP A 356 13.19 10.79 -6.69
C ASP A 356 14.51 10.02 -6.77
N TYR A 357 14.47 8.71 -7.05
CA TYR A 357 15.66 7.89 -7.24
C TYR A 357 16.53 8.37 -8.42
N ILE A 358 15.93 8.76 -9.55
CA ILE A 358 16.67 9.34 -10.68
C ILE A 358 17.37 10.63 -10.25
N GLU A 359 16.69 11.48 -9.48
CA GLU A 359 17.23 12.75 -9.00
C GLU A 359 18.38 12.60 -7.98
N LEU A 360 18.44 11.46 -7.28
CA LEU A 360 19.58 11.09 -6.42
C LEU A 360 20.84 10.68 -7.21
N HIS A 361 20.74 10.57 -8.54
CA HIS A 361 21.82 10.12 -9.41
C HIS A 361 22.30 11.20 -10.38
N SER A 362 23.47 10.97 -10.97
CA SER A 362 23.86 11.71 -12.18
C SER A 362 22.98 11.29 -13.37
N PRO A 363 22.86 12.11 -14.44
CA PRO A 363 22.07 11.76 -15.62
C PRO A 363 22.41 10.43 -16.30
N ASN A 364 23.57 9.83 -16.01
CA ASN A 364 23.95 8.50 -16.52
C ASN A 364 22.97 7.39 -16.15
N ILE A 365 22.20 7.54 -15.05
CA ILE A 365 21.18 6.56 -14.66
C ILE A 365 20.13 6.32 -15.75
N LEU A 366 19.87 7.32 -16.59
CA LEU A 366 18.95 7.22 -17.72
C LEU A 366 19.38 6.15 -18.73
N HIS A 367 20.69 5.96 -18.91
CA HIS A 367 21.22 4.90 -19.76
C HIS A 367 21.03 3.52 -19.15
N THR A 368 21.21 3.38 -17.83
CA THR A 368 20.89 2.13 -17.12
C THR A 368 19.41 1.79 -17.30
N ILE A 369 18.52 2.76 -17.13
CA ILE A 369 17.08 2.57 -17.27
C ILE A 369 16.72 2.17 -18.70
N GLU A 370 17.11 2.96 -19.71
CA GLU A 370 16.77 2.72 -21.12
C GLU A 370 17.28 1.36 -21.64
N ARG A 371 18.43 0.89 -21.14
CA ARG A 371 19.02 -0.37 -21.59
C ARG A 371 18.37 -1.62 -20.98
N ASN A 372 17.77 -1.50 -19.80
CA ASN A 372 17.38 -2.65 -18.98
C ASN A 372 15.89 -2.77 -18.71
N PHE A 373 15.09 -1.76 -19.04
CA PHE A 373 13.65 -1.73 -18.76
C PHE A 373 12.86 -1.31 -19.99
N GLU A 374 11.71 -1.94 -20.18
CA GLU A 374 10.68 -1.40 -21.06
C GLU A 374 9.95 -0.25 -20.35
N PHE A 375 9.53 0.77 -21.10
CA PHE A 375 8.95 1.98 -20.49
C PHE A 375 7.60 1.74 -19.80
N ASP A 376 6.89 0.67 -20.12
CA ASP A 376 5.66 0.25 -19.46
C ASP A 376 5.90 -0.59 -18.19
N GLU A 377 7.12 -1.09 -17.97
CA GLU A 377 7.54 -1.76 -16.73
C GLU A 377 7.83 -0.78 -15.60
N ILE A 378 8.06 0.50 -15.93
CA ILE A 378 8.40 1.56 -14.98
C ILE A 378 7.38 2.70 -15.03
N SER A 379 7.33 3.49 -13.96
CA SER A 379 6.50 4.69 -13.92
C SER A 379 7.36 5.89 -13.59
N VAL A 380 7.68 6.68 -14.62
CA VAL A 380 8.47 7.90 -14.50
C VAL A 380 7.66 9.06 -15.08
N ASN A 381 7.56 10.16 -14.35
CA ASN A 381 7.07 11.41 -14.90
C ASN A 381 8.24 12.15 -15.56
N TRP A 382 8.56 11.80 -16.80
CA TRP A 382 9.78 12.27 -17.48
C TRP A 382 9.90 13.79 -17.55
N PHE A 383 8.80 14.49 -17.85
CA PHE A 383 8.80 15.96 -17.89
C PHE A 383 8.74 16.63 -16.52
N GLN A 384 8.69 15.86 -15.43
CA GLN A 384 8.88 16.37 -14.07
C GLN A 384 10.34 16.28 -13.59
N LEU A 385 11.24 15.59 -14.31
CA LEU A 385 12.66 15.56 -13.95
C LEU A 385 13.33 16.94 -14.14
N PRO A 386 14.40 17.28 -13.41
CA PRO A 386 15.14 18.51 -13.62
C PRO A 386 15.70 18.63 -15.05
N VAL A 387 15.88 19.87 -15.53
CA VAL A 387 16.32 20.16 -16.91
C VAL A 387 17.61 19.44 -17.29
N ILE A 388 18.55 19.29 -16.34
CA ILE A 388 19.83 18.58 -16.58
C ILE A 388 19.64 17.12 -17.03
N PHE A 389 18.60 16.44 -16.54
CA PHE A 389 18.25 15.09 -16.97
C PHE A 389 17.58 15.11 -18.34
N MET A 390 16.66 16.06 -18.58
CA MET A 390 16.00 16.22 -19.89
C MET A 390 17.01 16.50 -21.01
N ASP A 391 18.01 17.33 -20.72
CA ASP A 391 19.11 17.63 -21.63
C ASP A 391 20.00 16.42 -21.90
N SER A 392 19.86 15.36 -21.10
CA SER A 392 20.54 14.07 -21.28
C SER A 392 19.64 13.00 -21.90
N PHE A 393 18.35 13.28 -22.16
CA PHE A 393 17.46 12.29 -22.79
C PHE A 393 17.99 11.83 -24.14
N SER A 394 17.84 10.53 -24.39
CA SER A 394 17.90 9.94 -25.72
C SER A 394 16.64 10.31 -26.53
N GLN A 395 16.65 10.06 -27.84
CA GLN A 395 15.44 10.22 -28.64
C GLN A 395 14.32 9.29 -28.19
N ASN A 396 14.62 8.10 -27.66
CA ASN A 396 13.59 7.15 -27.24
C ASN A 396 12.92 7.63 -25.96
N ILE A 397 13.68 8.05 -24.95
CA ILE A 397 13.14 8.61 -23.70
C ILE A 397 12.28 9.84 -24.01
N PHE A 398 12.76 10.75 -24.87
CA PHE A 398 11.98 11.92 -25.26
C PHE A 398 10.66 11.53 -25.96
N ARG A 399 10.70 10.55 -26.87
CA ARG A 399 9.49 10.05 -27.55
C ARG A 399 8.50 9.44 -26.57
N GLU A 400 8.96 8.67 -25.60
CA GLU A 400 8.09 8.09 -24.57
C GLU A 400 7.47 9.18 -23.70
N ALA A 401 8.28 10.15 -23.23
CA ALA A 401 7.81 11.28 -22.45
C ALA A 401 6.68 12.05 -23.15
N VAL A 402 6.84 12.30 -24.46
CA VAL A 402 5.79 12.90 -25.29
C VAL A 402 4.57 11.98 -25.39
N SER A 403 4.76 10.68 -25.64
CA SER A 403 3.66 9.71 -25.77
C SER A 403 2.82 9.64 -24.50
N GLN A 404 3.45 9.56 -23.34
CA GLN A 404 2.80 9.57 -22.03
C GLN A 404 1.98 10.84 -21.81
N LEU A 405 2.56 12.03 -22.09
CA LEU A 405 1.87 13.31 -21.98
C LEU A 405 0.63 13.38 -22.90
N LEU A 406 0.77 12.94 -24.14
CA LEU A 406 -0.32 12.92 -25.12
C LEU A 406 -1.45 11.97 -24.71
N ARG A 407 -1.13 10.78 -24.20
CA ARG A 407 -2.11 9.80 -23.70
C ARG A 407 -2.89 10.35 -22.51
N SER A 408 -2.20 10.92 -21.51
CA SER A 408 -2.84 11.47 -20.30
C SER A 408 -3.77 12.63 -20.60
N ASN A 409 -3.48 13.42 -21.65
CA ASN A 409 -4.26 14.61 -22.01
C ASN A 409 -5.03 14.48 -23.34
N GLN A 410 -5.25 13.25 -23.82
CA GLN A 410 -5.88 13.00 -25.13
C GLN A 410 -7.29 13.59 -25.24
N VAL A 411 -8.07 13.51 -24.16
CA VAL A 411 -9.47 13.96 -24.10
C VAL A 411 -9.55 15.47 -23.86
N SER A 412 -8.77 15.99 -22.89
CA SER A 412 -8.80 17.40 -22.50
C SER A 412 -8.19 18.32 -23.56
N ARG A 413 -7.21 17.81 -24.34
CA ARG A 413 -6.35 18.59 -25.24
C ARG A 413 -5.76 19.84 -24.59
N THR A 414 -5.56 19.75 -23.28
CA THR A 414 -5.11 20.85 -22.44
C THR A 414 -4.02 20.32 -21.52
N LEU A 415 -2.89 21.00 -21.47
CA LEU A 415 -1.72 20.71 -20.63
C LEU A 415 -1.66 21.72 -19.50
N GLU A 416 -1.37 21.32 -18.27
CA GLU A 416 -1.07 22.29 -17.20
C GLU A 416 0.37 22.83 -17.39
N VAL A 417 0.62 24.10 -17.07
CA VAL A 417 1.95 24.70 -17.27
C VAL A 417 3.04 23.95 -16.47
N GLU A 418 2.69 23.46 -15.29
CA GLU A 418 3.56 22.68 -14.41
C GLU A 418 4.00 21.35 -15.05
N GLU A 419 3.22 20.80 -15.98
CA GLU A 419 3.56 19.56 -16.70
C GLU A 419 4.66 19.76 -17.75
N ILE A 420 4.84 21.00 -18.23
CA ILE A 420 5.66 21.29 -19.41
C ILE A 420 6.75 22.34 -19.19
N GLU A 421 6.74 23.05 -18.06
CA GLU A 421 7.64 24.18 -17.82
C GLU A 421 9.12 23.82 -17.96
N LYS A 422 9.50 22.62 -17.50
CA LYS A 422 10.86 22.11 -17.54
C LYS A 422 11.27 21.74 -18.98
N VAL A 423 10.44 21.05 -19.75
CA VAL A 423 10.77 20.67 -21.15
C VAL A 423 10.86 21.89 -22.07
N VAL A 424 10.02 22.91 -21.86
CA VAL A 424 10.09 24.19 -22.59
C VAL A 424 11.39 24.96 -22.29
N SER A 425 12.08 24.60 -21.21
CA SER A 425 13.35 25.18 -20.81
C SER A 425 14.56 24.29 -21.11
N SER A 426 14.34 23.11 -21.72
CA SER A 426 15.37 22.16 -22.11
C SER A 426 15.80 22.30 -23.58
N LYS A 427 16.83 21.55 -23.98
CA LYS A 427 17.26 21.41 -25.39
C LYS A 427 16.13 20.92 -26.32
N TRP A 428 15.12 20.25 -25.78
CA TRP A 428 14.00 19.68 -26.55
C TRP A 428 12.88 20.66 -26.85
N ASN A 429 12.96 21.90 -26.38
CA ASN A 429 11.90 22.89 -26.51
C ASN A 429 11.37 23.03 -27.95
N SER A 430 12.26 23.14 -28.95
CA SER A 430 11.83 23.30 -30.36
C SER A 430 10.99 22.12 -30.84
N THR A 431 11.52 20.90 -30.70
CA THR A 431 10.85 19.66 -31.13
C THR A 431 9.56 19.44 -30.35
N PHE A 432 9.57 19.64 -29.04
CA PHE A 432 8.36 19.55 -28.20
C PHE A 432 7.27 20.50 -28.69
N SER A 433 7.63 21.77 -28.94
CA SER A 433 6.70 22.80 -29.36
C SER A 433 6.08 22.52 -30.73
N GLU A 434 6.87 22.01 -31.67
CA GLU A 434 6.37 21.59 -32.99
C GLU A 434 5.34 20.46 -32.86
N ILE A 435 5.63 19.45 -32.04
CA ILE A 435 4.70 18.33 -31.81
C ILE A 435 3.40 18.84 -31.18
N MET A 436 3.47 19.67 -30.13
CA MET A 436 2.27 20.18 -29.46
C MET A 436 1.38 21.02 -30.39
N LYS A 437 1.96 21.76 -31.35
CA LYS A 437 1.22 22.46 -32.41
C LYS A 437 0.51 21.51 -33.36
N ILE A 438 1.17 20.44 -33.80
CA ILE A 438 0.58 19.43 -34.70
C ILE A 438 -0.67 18.79 -34.06
N TYR A 439 -0.63 18.54 -32.77
CA TYR A 439 -1.74 17.93 -32.03
C TYR A 439 -2.76 18.93 -31.46
N ASP A 440 -2.60 20.22 -31.74
CA ASP A 440 -3.45 21.35 -31.30
C ASP A 440 -3.72 21.37 -29.77
N PHE A 441 -2.66 21.16 -28.98
CA PHE A 441 -2.76 21.25 -27.52
C PHE A 441 -2.77 22.71 -27.03
N LYS A 442 -3.58 22.98 -26.01
CA LYS A 442 -3.60 24.25 -25.29
C LYS A 442 -2.86 24.15 -23.98
N VAL A 443 -2.21 25.22 -23.54
CA VAL A 443 -1.57 25.29 -22.22
C VAL A 443 -2.44 26.07 -21.27
N LYS A 444 -2.81 25.45 -20.16
CA LYS A 444 -3.54 26.05 -19.06
C LYS A 444 -2.54 26.70 -18.09
N ILE A 445 -2.72 27.99 -17.83
CA ILE A 445 -1.72 28.83 -17.17
C ILE A 445 -2.37 30.03 -16.48
N ASN A 446 -1.77 30.54 -15.40
CA ASN A 446 -2.17 31.81 -14.80
C ASN A 446 -1.64 33.00 -15.62
N LYS A 447 -2.38 34.11 -15.69
CA LYS A 447 -2.00 35.29 -16.52
C LYS A 447 -0.66 35.93 -16.11
N ASP A 448 -0.35 35.86 -14.84
CA ASP A 448 0.85 36.39 -14.18
C ASP A 448 2.03 35.41 -14.17
N HIS A 449 1.86 34.20 -14.71
CA HIS A 449 2.94 33.21 -14.70
C HIS A 449 4.12 33.62 -15.60
N LYS A 450 5.35 33.45 -15.10
CA LYS A 450 6.61 33.83 -15.77
C LYS A 450 6.79 33.28 -17.19
N LEU A 451 6.11 32.19 -17.54
CA LEU A 451 6.23 31.54 -18.84
C LEU A 451 5.24 32.02 -19.91
N VAL A 452 4.25 32.88 -19.57
CA VAL A 452 3.22 33.33 -20.52
C VAL A 452 3.85 33.89 -21.81
N SER A 453 4.69 34.92 -21.69
CA SER A 453 5.32 35.56 -22.86
C SER A 453 6.24 34.62 -23.64
N LYS A 454 6.84 33.63 -22.98
CA LYS A 454 7.69 32.63 -23.64
C LYS A 454 6.85 31.66 -24.46
N LEU A 455 5.76 31.15 -23.90
CA LEU A 455 4.85 30.21 -24.56
C LEU A 455 4.12 30.86 -25.75
N GLU A 456 3.68 32.12 -25.62
CA GLU A 456 3.08 32.88 -26.72
C GLU A 456 4.06 33.07 -27.89
N LYS A 457 5.31 33.46 -27.61
CA LYS A 457 6.36 33.60 -28.63
C LYS A 457 6.65 32.30 -29.36
N ILE A 458 6.60 31.18 -28.64
CA ILE A 458 6.80 29.84 -29.19
C ILE A 458 5.57 29.40 -30.00
N GLY A 459 4.42 30.05 -29.85
CA GLY A 459 3.20 29.82 -30.61
C GLY A 459 2.25 28.79 -29.99
N PHE A 460 2.27 28.65 -28.65
CA PHE A 460 1.28 27.86 -27.93
C PHE A 460 -0.04 28.63 -27.77
N SER A 461 -1.16 27.92 -27.92
CA SER A 461 -2.48 28.44 -27.54
C SER A 461 -2.64 28.40 -26.02
N LEU A 462 -2.90 29.55 -25.39
CA LEU A 462 -3.06 29.64 -23.94
C LEU A 462 -4.52 29.63 -23.51
N LYS A 463 -4.82 28.91 -22.43
CA LYS A 463 -6.09 28.94 -21.71
C LYS A 463 -5.83 29.47 -20.31
N PHE A 464 -6.25 30.70 -20.05
CA PHE A 464 -6.03 31.28 -18.73
C PHE A 464 -6.96 30.67 -17.70
N ASN A 465 -6.42 30.35 -16.53
CA ASN A 465 -7.23 29.95 -15.39
C ASN A 465 -8.16 31.07 -14.98
N GLU A 466 -9.42 30.74 -14.72
CA GLU A 466 -10.23 31.56 -13.82
C GLU A 466 -9.51 31.59 -12.48
N ILE A 467 -9.31 32.79 -11.93
CA ILE A 467 -8.67 32.97 -10.63
C ILE A 467 -9.56 32.26 -9.60
N LYS A 468 -9.29 31.00 -9.35
CA LYS A 468 -9.60 30.39 -8.06
C LYS A 468 -8.48 30.88 -7.17
N GLU A 469 -8.81 31.66 -6.15
CA GLU A 469 -7.90 31.87 -5.02
C GLU A 469 -7.26 30.51 -4.72
N LYS A 470 -5.94 30.39 -4.96
CA LYS A 470 -5.22 29.21 -4.51
C LYS A 470 -5.54 29.15 -3.02
N ARG A 471 -6.21 28.10 -2.58
CA ARG A 471 -6.12 27.69 -1.18
C ARG A 471 -4.67 27.29 -1.00
N GLU A 472 -3.80 28.27 -0.79
CA GLU A 472 -2.44 28.03 -0.36
C GLU A 472 -2.53 27.13 0.87
N SER A 473 -1.69 26.11 0.91
CA SER A 473 -1.71 25.20 2.03
C SER A 473 -1.41 26.02 3.29
N LYS A 474 -2.26 25.91 4.31
CA LYS A 474 -2.14 26.71 5.55
C LYS A 474 -0.72 26.63 6.14
N ILE A 475 -0.07 25.48 5.98
CA ILE A 475 1.27 25.13 6.47
C ILE A 475 2.39 25.94 5.78
N GLU A 476 2.27 26.29 4.50
CA GLU A 476 3.32 27.01 3.76
C GLU A 476 3.45 28.48 4.18
N ASN A 477 2.37 29.08 4.68
CA ASN A 477 2.31 30.46 5.14
C ASN A 477 2.44 30.62 6.67
N GLU A 478 2.51 29.51 7.41
CA GLU A 478 2.70 29.54 8.86
C GLU A 478 4.12 30.04 9.21
N SER A 479 4.23 30.75 10.32
CA SER A 479 5.51 31.10 10.93
C SER A 479 6.18 29.87 11.56
N SER A 480 7.49 29.92 11.78
CA SER A 480 8.22 28.85 12.49
C SER A 480 7.65 28.57 13.87
N LEU A 481 7.19 29.60 14.58
CA LEU A 481 6.55 29.46 15.89
C LEU A 481 5.20 28.71 15.79
N GLU A 482 4.39 29.00 14.77
CA GLU A 482 3.12 28.31 14.56
C GLU A 482 3.32 26.83 14.22
N ARG A 483 4.28 26.51 13.35
CA ARG A 483 4.64 25.10 13.06
C ARG A 483 5.16 24.38 14.30
N PHE A 484 6.06 25.01 15.04
CA PHE A 484 6.61 24.45 16.27
C PHE A 484 5.51 24.13 17.29
N ASN A 485 4.53 25.03 17.48
CA ASN A 485 3.39 24.80 18.38
C ASN A 485 2.47 23.67 17.92
N GLN A 486 2.50 23.31 16.64
CA GLN A 486 1.76 22.16 16.09
C GLN A 486 2.55 20.85 16.17
N GLY A 487 3.80 20.87 16.66
CA GLY A 487 4.67 19.70 16.66
C GLY A 487 5.34 19.41 15.32
N ILE A 488 5.47 20.44 14.47
CA ILE A 488 6.07 20.34 13.13
C ILE A 488 7.36 21.18 13.05
N LEU A 489 8.41 20.63 12.44
CA LEU A 489 9.63 21.35 12.04
C LEU A 489 10.05 20.93 10.63
N ASN A 490 10.53 21.86 9.82
CA ASN A 490 11.09 21.59 8.48
C ASN A 490 12.35 22.42 8.19
N GLY A 491 12.94 22.25 7.01
CA GLY A 491 14.17 22.95 6.61
C GLY A 491 14.09 24.49 6.67
N LYS A 492 12.90 25.11 6.72
CA LYS A 492 12.75 26.57 6.89
C LYS A 492 12.93 27.02 8.34
N ASP A 493 12.95 26.10 9.29
CA ASP A 493 12.97 26.38 10.73
C ASP A 493 14.39 26.33 11.34
N ILE A 494 15.44 26.20 10.52
CA ILE A 494 16.83 26.09 10.97
C ILE A 494 17.24 27.26 11.87
N GLU A 495 16.96 28.51 11.46
CA GLU A 495 17.34 29.68 12.25
C GLU A 495 16.53 29.76 13.56
N PHE A 496 15.23 29.44 13.51
CA PHE A 496 14.40 29.35 14.71
C PHE A 496 14.92 28.30 15.72
N ILE A 497 15.37 27.14 15.24
CA ILE A 497 15.97 26.08 16.08
C ILE A 497 17.22 26.61 16.80
N LYS A 498 18.09 27.33 16.08
CA LYS A 498 19.32 27.93 16.64
C LYS A 498 19.01 29.02 17.67
N GLU A 499 18.13 29.96 17.32
CA GLU A 499 17.74 31.08 18.19
C GLU A 499 17.05 30.60 19.48
N SER A 500 16.17 29.62 19.34
CA SER A 500 15.44 29.00 20.46
C SER A 500 16.28 28.00 21.25
N LYS A 501 17.50 27.67 20.77
CA LYS A 501 18.44 26.71 21.37
C LYS A 501 17.79 25.37 21.66
N LEU A 502 16.99 24.88 20.72
CA LEU A 502 16.30 23.59 20.90
C LEU A 502 17.36 22.47 20.97
N PRO A 503 17.25 21.52 21.92
CA PRO A 503 18.13 20.38 21.97
C PRO A 503 17.85 19.42 20.80
N ILE A 504 18.91 18.80 20.27
CA ILE A 504 18.82 17.89 19.11
C ILE A 504 17.86 16.72 19.34
N SER A 505 17.77 16.27 20.60
CA SER A 505 16.84 15.23 21.05
C SER A 505 15.38 15.65 20.99
N GLN A 506 15.09 16.95 21.19
CA GLN A 506 13.75 17.49 21.00
C GLN A 506 13.44 17.58 19.50
N VAL A 507 14.34 18.16 18.70
CA VAL A 507 14.15 18.34 17.25
C VAL A 507 13.90 17.01 16.54
N ALA A 508 14.61 15.95 16.91
CA ALA A 508 14.41 14.61 16.36
C ALA A 508 13.01 14.04 16.59
N GLY A 509 12.29 14.51 17.61
CA GLY A 509 10.93 14.08 17.92
C GLY A 509 9.84 14.80 17.12
N TYR A 510 10.17 15.81 16.32
CA TYR A 510 9.19 16.54 15.50
C TYR A 510 8.95 15.81 14.19
N GLY A 511 7.68 15.80 13.77
CA GLY A 511 7.28 15.23 12.48
C GLY A 511 7.06 16.28 11.41
N ASP A 512 6.69 15.81 10.22
CA ASP A 512 6.07 16.66 9.20
C ASP A 512 4.58 16.92 9.49
N GLY A 513 3.91 17.64 8.59
CA GLY A 513 2.45 17.84 8.63
C GLY A 513 1.61 16.58 8.50
N TYR A 514 2.22 15.42 8.26
CA TYR A 514 1.59 14.10 8.26
C TYR A 514 2.00 13.25 9.46
N TYR A 515 2.62 13.87 10.47
CA TYR A 515 3.09 13.26 11.71
C TYR A 515 4.08 12.11 11.48
N THR A 516 4.95 12.26 10.49
CA THR A 516 6.02 11.31 10.20
C THR A 516 7.35 11.89 10.64
N VAL A 517 8.10 11.15 11.45
CA VAL A 517 9.41 11.60 11.96
C VAL A 517 10.53 11.31 10.98
N LEU A 518 11.62 12.07 11.13
CA LEU A 518 12.82 12.03 10.28
C LEU A 518 12.55 12.30 8.79
N SER A 519 11.39 12.82 8.41
CA SER A 519 11.08 13.20 7.02
C SER A 519 11.92 14.38 6.53
N GLU A 520 12.25 15.32 7.42
CA GLU A 520 12.97 16.56 7.12
C GLU A 520 14.39 16.53 7.70
N LEU A 521 15.36 15.95 6.97
CA LEU A 521 16.74 15.84 7.47
C LEU A 521 17.48 17.18 7.59
N ASP A 522 17.05 18.19 6.84
CA ASP A 522 17.66 19.51 6.81
C ASP A 522 17.60 20.24 8.16
N ILE A 523 16.67 19.87 9.04
CA ILE A 523 16.59 20.44 10.40
C ILE A 523 17.85 20.17 11.23
N PHE A 524 18.59 19.09 10.94
CA PHE A 524 19.83 18.77 11.65
C PHE A 524 21.02 19.65 11.25
N LYS A 525 20.91 20.40 10.12
CA LYS A 525 21.89 21.43 9.74
C LYS A 525 21.93 22.62 10.70
N ALA A 526 21.00 22.67 11.67
CA ALA A 526 21.06 23.61 12.79
C ALA A 526 22.19 23.29 13.79
N TYR A 527 22.79 22.10 13.73
CA TYR A 527 23.84 21.63 14.63
C TYR A 527 25.15 21.33 13.88
N GLU A 528 26.26 21.37 14.60
CA GLU A 528 27.56 20.92 14.08
C GLU A 528 27.54 19.42 13.80
N GLU A 529 28.23 18.97 12.74
CA GLU A 529 28.24 17.56 12.33
C GLU A 529 28.66 16.61 13.46
N ASP A 530 29.66 16.99 14.26
CA ASP A 530 30.14 16.19 15.39
C ASP A 530 29.07 16.06 16.50
N GLN A 531 28.21 17.07 16.67
CA GLN A 531 27.10 16.98 17.62
C GLN A 531 26.04 15.99 17.14
N VAL A 532 25.71 16.00 15.85
CA VAL A 532 24.78 15.02 15.26
C VAL A 532 25.36 13.61 15.40
N ARG A 533 26.64 13.42 15.05
CA ARG A 533 27.33 12.13 15.16
C ARG A 533 27.32 11.60 16.59
N ALA A 534 27.69 12.42 17.57
CA ALA A 534 27.78 12.01 18.97
C ALA A 534 26.41 11.72 19.62
N ASN A 535 25.31 12.22 19.05
CA ASN A 535 23.97 12.07 19.61
C ASN A 535 23.05 11.20 18.74
N PHE A 536 23.58 10.41 17.81
CA PHE A 536 22.73 9.73 16.83
C PHE A 536 21.79 8.70 17.47
N GLN A 537 22.23 7.89 18.45
CA GLN A 537 21.30 7.02 19.18
C GLN A 537 20.20 7.81 19.91
N THR A 538 20.54 8.98 20.46
CA THR A 538 19.56 9.87 21.10
C THR A 538 18.52 10.38 20.09
N ILE A 539 18.96 10.74 18.88
CA ILE A 539 18.07 11.11 17.76
C ILE A 539 17.11 9.97 17.42
N LEU A 540 17.64 8.76 17.21
CA LEU A 540 16.84 7.58 16.87
C LEU A 540 15.80 7.26 17.96
N ARG A 541 16.22 7.25 19.23
CA ARG A 541 15.32 7.01 20.37
C ARG A 541 14.23 8.08 20.43
N SER A 542 14.58 9.36 20.32
CA SER A 542 13.62 10.46 20.34
C SER A 542 12.61 10.39 19.20
N ALA A 543 13.07 10.09 17.99
CA ALA A 543 12.19 9.93 16.83
C ALA A 543 11.24 8.73 17.02
N LEU A 544 11.75 7.58 17.51
CA LEU A 544 10.93 6.43 17.86
C LEU A 544 9.89 6.75 18.94
N LEU A 545 10.22 7.57 19.95
CA LEU A 545 9.29 7.93 21.03
C LEU A 545 8.36 9.11 20.68
N SER A 546 8.49 9.69 19.49
CA SER A 546 7.66 10.83 19.07
C SER A 546 6.17 10.50 19.13
N LYS A 547 5.38 11.43 19.70
CA LYS A 547 3.93 11.34 19.80
C LYS A 547 3.28 12.58 19.20
N ILE A 548 2.14 12.36 18.54
CA ILE A 548 1.24 13.38 18.03
C ILE A 548 0.58 14.08 19.22
N GLY A 549 0.88 15.36 19.42
CA GLY A 549 0.44 16.11 20.61
C GLY A 549 -1.07 16.13 20.83
N SER A 550 -1.87 16.08 19.76
CA SER A 550 -3.34 16.17 19.84
C SER A 550 -4.04 14.88 20.30
N ILE A 551 -3.44 13.71 20.06
CA ILE A 551 -4.06 12.40 20.31
C ILE A 551 -3.15 11.43 21.08
N SER A 552 -1.93 11.85 21.46
CA SER A 552 -0.92 11.05 22.15
C SER A 552 -0.54 9.72 21.46
N ARG A 553 -0.85 9.59 20.17
CA ARG A 553 -0.48 8.44 19.34
C ARG A 553 0.96 8.60 18.87
N PHE A 554 1.70 7.51 18.78
CA PHE A 554 3.03 7.53 18.18
C PHE A 554 3.02 8.04 16.73
N SER A 555 4.04 8.82 16.38
CA SER A 555 4.31 9.28 15.02
C SER A 555 4.71 8.12 14.09
N ASN A 556 4.46 8.31 12.80
CA ASN A 556 4.78 7.33 11.75
C ASN A 556 6.30 7.25 11.54
N LEU A 557 6.80 6.05 11.24
CA LEU A 557 8.23 5.74 11.05
C LEU A 557 8.61 5.53 9.59
N TYR A 558 7.81 6.03 8.65
CA TYR A 558 7.94 5.72 7.23
C TYR A 558 9.30 6.12 6.65
N TYR A 559 9.89 7.22 7.11
CA TYR A 559 11.18 7.67 6.62
C TYR A 559 12.39 6.98 7.26
N PHE A 560 12.21 6.14 8.30
CA PHE A 560 13.34 5.45 8.89
C PHE A 560 14.08 4.57 7.88
N VAL A 561 13.34 3.95 6.96
CA VAL A 561 13.86 2.98 5.97
C VAL A 561 15.06 3.57 5.21
N GLY A 562 14.89 4.75 4.61
CA GLY A 562 15.96 5.43 3.87
C GLY A 562 16.75 6.47 4.66
N ASN A 563 16.15 7.14 5.63
CA ASN A 563 16.81 8.32 6.21
C ASN A 563 17.81 7.95 7.31
N VAL A 564 17.66 6.81 7.98
CA VAL A 564 18.70 6.29 8.89
C VAL A 564 20.00 5.99 8.15
N PRO A 565 20.02 5.12 7.09
CA PRO A 565 21.26 4.88 6.34
C PRO A 565 21.80 6.13 5.66
N LYS A 566 20.94 7.06 5.22
CA LYS A 566 21.38 8.35 4.68
C LYS A 566 22.13 9.21 5.72
N ILE A 567 21.59 9.37 6.93
CA ILE A 567 22.26 10.15 7.99
C ILE A 567 23.64 9.54 8.34
N LEU A 568 23.75 8.21 8.37
CA LEU A 568 25.02 7.52 8.61
C LEU A 568 26.11 7.95 7.61
N ILE A 569 25.74 8.06 6.33
CA ILE A 569 26.64 8.50 5.27
C ILE A 569 26.93 9.98 5.38
N ASP A 570 25.89 10.81 5.46
CA ASP A 570 26.00 12.27 5.44
C ASP A 570 26.88 12.79 6.60
N TYR A 571 26.76 12.18 7.79
CA TYR A 571 27.49 12.58 8.99
C TYR A 571 28.69 11.69 9.34
N LYS A 572 29.01 10.72 8.48
CA LYS A 572 30.15 9.78 8.63
C LYS A 572 30.13 9.07 10.00
N ILE A 573 28.98 8.54 10.38
CA ILE A 573 28.81 7.77 11.63
C ILE A 573 29.30 6.34 11.39
N GLU A 574 30.15 5.83 12.28
CA GLU A 574 30.71 4.49 12.19
C GLU A 574 29.65 3.43 12.56
N GLN A 575 29.18 2.69 11.55
CA GLN A 575 28.21 1.59 11.68
C GLN A 575 28.37 0.66 10.45
N SER A 576 28.17 -0.65 10.64
CA SER A 576 28.16 -1.59 9.51
C SER A 576 26.92 -1.37 8.66
N MET A 577 27.12 -1.01 7.39
CA MET A 577 26.05 -0.82 6.42
C MET A 577 25.53 -2.17 5.88
N GLU A 578 26.35 -3.22 5.95
CA GLU A 578 26.01 -4.59 5.58
C GLU A 578 24.85 -5.12 6.45
N ASN A 579 24.90 -4.89 7.76
CA ASN A 579 23.83 -5.31 8.67
C ASN A 579 22.52 -4.57 8.38
N LEU A 580 22.58 -3.24 8.18
CA LEU A 580 21.40 -2.45 7.81
C LEU A 580 20.83 -2.89 6.46
N PHE A 581 21.68 -3.21 5.49
CA PHE A 581 21.25 -3.71 4.20
C PHE A 581 20.57 -5.09 4.31
N ALA A 582 21.10 -6.00 5.12
CA ALA A 582 20.48 -7.30 5.38
C ALA A 582 19.08 -7.12 5.99
N SER A 583 18.93 -6.26 7.01
CA SER A 583 17.64 -5.95 7.61
C SER A 583 16.66 -5.26 6.64
N PHE A 584 17.16 -4.41 5.74
CA PHE A 584 16.37 -3.83 4.65
C PHE A 584 15.87 -4.91 3.68
N CYS A 585 16.72 -5.84 3.27
CA CYS A 585 16.34 -6.95 2.41
C CYS A 585 15.27 -7.83 3.07
N ASP A 586 15.43 -8.17 4.35
CA ASP A 586 14.43 -8.89 5.13
C ASP A 586 13.10 -8.15 5.19
N PHE A 587 13.14 -6.84 5.47
CA PHE A 587 11.95 -5.99 5.46
C PHE A 587 11.25 -6.05 4.10
N MET A 588 11.99 -5.95 3.00
CA MET A 588 11.43 -6.00 1.65
C MET A 588 10.89 -7.40 1.29
N ASP A 589 11.52 -8.49 1.71
CA ASP A 589 11.04 -9.85 1.44
C ASP A 589 9.81 -10.20 2.27
N LEU A 590 9.81 -9.88 3.57
CA LEU A 590 8.63 -10.03 4.44
C LEU A 590 7.43 -9.22 3.93
N SER A 591 7.69 -8.07 3.29
CA SER A 591 6.69 -7.25 2.62
C SER A 591 6.16 -7.86 1.30
N GLY A 592 6.82 -8.88 0.76
CA GLY A 592 6.55 -9.45 -0.57
C GLY A 592 7.03 -8.58 -1.73
N LEU A 593 7.91 -7.62 -1.46
CA LEU A 593 8.38 -6.59 -2.38
C LEU A 593 9.77 -6.88 -2.98
N LEU A 594 10.57 -7.73 -2.33
CA LEU A 594 11.88 -8.11 -2.86
C LEU A 594 11.71 -8.98 -4.14
N PRO A 595 12.31 -8.59 -5.28
CA PRO A 595 12.33 -9.42 -6.48
C PRO A 595 13.11 -10.73 -6.28
N GLU A 596 12.77 -11.79 -7.00
CA GLU A 596 13.43 -13.11 -6.90
C GLU A 596 14.91 -13.11 -7.37
N LYS A 597 15.38 -12.01 -7.96
CA LYS A 597 16.73 -11.83 -8.52
C LYS A 597 17.32 -10.48 -8.12
N VAL A 598 17.52 -10.29 -6.82
CA VAL A 598 18.32 -9.20 -6.25
C VAL A 598 19.48 -9.81 -5.48
#